data_AF-A0A4R4KKD9-F1
#
_entry.id   AF-A0A4R4KKD9-F1
#
_cell.length_a   1.000
_cell.length_b   1.000
_cell.length_c   1.000
_cell.angle_alpha   90.00
_cell.angle_beta   90.00
_cell.angle_gamma   90.00
#
_symmetry.space_group_name_H-M   'P 1'
#
loop_
_entity.id
_entity.type
_entity.pdbx_description
1 polymer ?
#
loop_
_entity_poly.entity_id
_entity_poly.type
_entity_poly.pdbx_seq_one_letter_code
_entity_poly.pdbx_strand_id
1 'polypeptide(L)'
;MNLIQLVVAVLSFYPWSAGDKNQLATETGFVKVSTRDSRYLAFENDSVFIPIGPNICFPRSELSTQGIREYYESYFQKLSQNGGNYTRIWLSAPHFEVEPQTAGMYDSGLAERTDAVVALAEKYGIRIKFCLEHFRKLTNSPARFAGSVAFDRPPYASQVQTMESFFESGIGKNLYLKRAEYLANRYADNPVVMGWELWNEINAVPLKDPQLLLNWTQEILPKVKERFPRQLVMQSLGSMDNPSAIELYRKYMQLPTNQIAQVHRYLDEGAQLPICQAPMDELAADAVRTLRAISPDKPVILSEVGAVEPNHAGPSRLYAKDTAGILLHDLLFAPFFSGAAAPGQSWHWEFYIHKNNLWGHFGRFQQAIKGFDPVAQKAQAREIQRKNGLKIYALEGQNTSLYWIRDATSNWKTELVEGHLPKPVQAQRITLNSKKNNRITFYDPWKNTWSAAENLSGTQAEIPAFTRSLVVRVEHDN
;
A
#
# COMPACT_ATOMS: atom_id res chain seq x y z
N MET A 1 -56.53 6.62 -23.86
CA MET A 1 -56.17 6.93 -22.46
C MET A 1 -55.04 6.01 -22.07
N ASN A 2 -53.85 6.60 -21.89
CA ASN A 2 -52.59 5.93 -21.59
C ASN A 2 -52.53 5.49 -20.12
N LEU A 3 -51.99 4.31 -19.85
CA LEU A 3 -51.41 3.98 -18.54
C LEU A 3 -49.98 3.45 -18.75
N ILE A 4 -49.01 4.32 -18.53
CA ILE A 4 -47.59 3.98 -18.41
C ILE A 4 -47.35 3.62 -16.94
N GLN A 5 -47.00 2.37 -16.66
CA GLN A 5 -46.51 1.96 -15.34
C GLN A 5 -45.05 2.42 -15.20
N LEU A 6 -44.84 3.45 -14.39
CA LEU A 6 -43.53 3.91 -13.97
C LEU A 6 -43.11 3.10 -12.73
N VAL A 7 -42.22 2.13 -12.91
CA VAL A 7 -41.53 1.46 -11.79
C VAL A 7 -40.40 2.41 -11.34
N VAL A 8 -40.66 3.15 -10.26
CA VAL A 8 -39.62 3.94 -9.58
C VAL A 8 -38.83 2.98 -8.70
N ALA A 9 -37.64 2.59 -9.17
CA ALA A 9 -36.63 1.97 -8.33
C ALA A 9 -36.10 3.03 -7.36
N VAL A 10 -36.52 2.96 -6.10
CA VAL A 10 -35.94 3.75 -5.01
C VAL A 10 -34.55 3.20 -4.73
N LEU A 11 -33.54 3.77 -5.40
CA LEU A 11 -32.15 3.66 -4.98
C LEU A 11 -32.01 4.45 -3.68
N SER A 12 -32.15 3.77 -2.54
CA SER A 12 -31.77 4.31 -1.24
C SER A 12 -30.25 4.49 -1.20
N PHE A 13 -29.79 5.68 -1.58
CA PHE A 13 -28.49 6.18 -1.15
C PHE A 13 -28.53 6.35 0.37
N TYR A 14 -28.02 5.37 1.11
CA TYR A 14 -27.67 5.59 2.51
C TYR A 14 -26.35 6.40 2.52
N PRO A 15 -26.34 7.65 3.00
CA PRO A 15 -25.09 8.30 3.32
C PRO A 15 -24.50 7.55 4.52
N TRP A 16 -23.44 6.79 4.27
CA TRP A 16 -22.71 6.06 5.30
C TRP A 16 -22.21 7.08 6.32
N SER A 17 -22.84 7.10 7.49
CA SER A 17 -22.57 8.10 8.51
C SER A 17 -21.26 7.75 9.25
N ALA A 18 -20.59 8.74 9.80
CA ALA A 18 -19.38 8.53 10.61
C ALA A 18 -19.62 7.65 11.86
N GLY A 19 -20.88 7.47 12.29
CA GLY A 19 -21.26 6.62 13.41
C GLY A 19 -21.04 5.12 13.16
N ASP A 20 -21.26 4.65 11.95
CA ASP A 20 -21.15 3.21 11.61
C ASP A 20 -19.69 2.72 11.57
N LYS A 21 -18.72 3.62 11.39
CA LYS A 21 -17.28 3.26 11.29
C LYS A 21 -16.62 2.98 12.63
N ASN A 22 -17.04 3.65 13.70
CA ASN A 22 -16.59 3.33 15.07
C ASN A 22 -17.02 1.92 15.48
N GLN A 23 -18.21 1.47 15.06
CA GLN A 23 -18.72 0.13 15.34
C GLN A 23 -17.93 -0.96 14.59
N LEU A 24 -17.53 -0.69 13.34
CA LEU A 24 -16.76 -1.61 12.51
C LEU A 24 -15.37 -1.96 13.08
N ALA A 25 -14.67 -1.03 13.74
CA ALA A 25 -13.36 -1.30 14.32
C ALA A 25 -13.46 -2.26 15.52
N THR A 26 -14.47 -2.08 16.37
CA THR A 26 -14.80 -2.96 17.50
C THR A 26 -15.36 -4.31 17.07
N GLU A 27 -16.10 -4.38 15.96
CA GLU A 27 -16.71 -5.62 15.46
C GLU A 27 -15.75 -6.53 14.68
N THR A 28 -14.73 -5.95 14.05
CA THR A 28 -13.76 -6.71 13.25
C THR A 28 -12.53 -7.16 14.05
N GLY A 29 -12.12 -6.42 15.07
CA GLY A 29 -10.95 -6.76 15.90
C GLY A 29 -9.62 -6.55 15.17
N PHE A 30 -8.60 -7.32 15.52
CA PHE A 30 -7.23 -7.17 14.99
C PHE A 30 -7.08 -7.71 13.57
N VAL A 31 -6.10 -7.19 12.83
CA VAL A 31 -5.70 -7.72 11.52
C VAL A 31 -4.66 -8.82 11.71
N LYS A 32 -4.88 -9.96 11.06
CA LYS A 32 -4.00 -11.13 11.03
C LYS A 32 -3.72 -11.59 9.60
N VAL A 33 -2.70 -12.43 9.43
CA VAL A 33 -2.56 -13.23 8.20
C VAL A 33 -3.74 -14.21 8.17
N SER A 34 -4.42 -14.31 7.03
CA SER A 34 -5.57 -15.20 6.89
C SER A 34 -5.14 -16.66 7.08
N THR A 35 -5.86 -17.38 7.93
CA THR A 35 -5.65 -18.82 8.16
C THR A 35 -6.24 -19.67 7.05
N ARG A 36 -7.20 -19.11 6.28
CA ARG A 36 -7.83 -19.77 5.12
C ARG A 36 -6.95 -19.68 3.87
N ASP A 37 -6.14 -18.64 3.76
CA ASP A 37 -5.21 -18.40 2.65
C ASP A 37 -4.13 -17.41 3.08
N SER A 38 -2.92 -17.90 3.35
CA SER A 38 -1.82 -17.10 3.90
C SER A 38 -1.30 -16.01 2.96
N ARG A 39 -1.78 -15.98 1.71
CA ARG A 39 -1.48 -14.94 0.72
C ARG A 39 -2.18 -13.61 1.02
N TYR A 40 -3.15 -13.59 1.93
CA TYR A 40 -4.02 -12.45 2.21
C TYR A 40 -4.12 -12.13 3.70
N LEU A 41 -4.69 -10.96 4.00
CA LEU A 41 -4.98 -10.51 5.36
C LEU A 41 -6.47 -10.68 5.68
N ALA A 42 -6.76 -10.88 6.95
CA ALA A 42 -8.11 -10.99 7.49
C ALA A 42 -8.20 -10.29 8.84
N PHE A 43 -9.41 -9.96 9.23
CA PHE A 43 -9.73 -9.58 10.59
C PHE A 43 -9.83 -10.81 11.51
N GLU A 44 -9.91 -10.61 12.82
CA GLU A 44 -10.03 -11.71 13.79
C GLU A 44 -11.26 -12.57 13.55
N ASN A 45 -12.36 -11.96 13.09
CA ASN A 45 -13.59 -12.63 12.66
C ASN A 45 -13.49 -13.33 11.28
N ASP A 46 -12.29 -13.48 10.72
CA ASP A 46 -11.96 -14.14 9.45
C ASP A 46 -12.51 -13.47 8.17
N SER A 47 -13.14 -12.30 8.29
CA SER A 47 -13.49 -11.47 7.13
C SER A 47 -12.22 -10.90 6.49
N VAL A 48 -12.17 -10.89 5.15
CA VAL A 48 -10.99 -10.42 4.42
C VAL A 48 -10.77 -8.93 4.62
N PHE A 49 -9.50 -8.57 4.82
CA PHE A 49 -9.06 -7.18 4.89
C PHE A 49 -8.09 -6.89 3.74
N ILE A 50 -8.43 -5.89 2.92
CA ILE A 50 -7.57 -5.36 1.87
C ILE A 50 -7.19 -3.94 2.28
N PRO A 51 -5.91 -3.67 2.61
CA PRO A 51 -5.47 -2.34 3.04
C PRO A 51 -5.31 -1.40 1.83
N ILE A 52 -6.24 -0.46 1.69
CA ILE A 52 -6.35 0.53 0.61
C ILE A 52 -5.95 1.90 1.17
N GLY A 53 -4.77 2.39 0.79
CA GLY A 53 -4.39 3.77 1.09
C GLY A 53 -2.90 4.05 0.87
N PRO A 54 -2.49 5.32 0.98
CA PRO A 54 -1.12 5.75 0.80
C PRO A 54 -0.33 5.74 2.12
N ASN A 55 0.98 5.99 2.03
CA ASN A 55 1.88 6.12 3.16
C ASN A 55 1.86 7.56 3.72
N ILE A 56 0.92 7.97 4.59
CA ILE A 56 0.85 9.34 5.14
C ILE A 56 1.81 9.47 6.35
N CYS A 57 3.11 9.43 6.06
CA CYS A 57 4.11 9.11 7.07
C CYS A 57 4.32 10.17 8.15
N PHE A 58 4.30 11.46 7.78
CA PHE A 58 4.58 12.57 8.68
C PHE A 58 4.18 13.92 8.06
N PRO A 59 3.73 14.92 8.84
CA PRO A 59 3.62 16.29 8.34
C PRO A 59 5.01 16.87 8.07
N ARG A 60 5.17 17.67 7.00
CA ARG A 60 6.48 18.28 6.66
C ARG A 60 6.69 19.68 7.23
N SER A 61 5.61 20.41 7.49
CA SER A 61 5.67 21.83 7.88
C SER A 61 5.05 22.14 9.24
N GLU A 62 4.51 21.14 9.96
CA GLU A 62 3.72 21.34 11.16
C GLU A 62 4.35 20.64 12.38
N LEU A 63 4.50 21.38 13.49
CA LEU A 63 5.23 20.93 14.69
C LEU A 63 4.38 21.00 15.96
N SER A 64 3.23 21.68 15.91
CA SER A 64 2.29 21.79 17.04
C SER A 64 1.39 20.56 17.12
N THR A 65 1.01 20.18 18.35
CA THR A 65 0.08 19.06 18.57
C THR A 65 -1.25 19.29 17.85
N GLN A 66 -1.78 20.52 17.89
CA GLN A 66 -3.03 20.86 17.22
C GLN A 66 -2.92 20.75 15.69
N GLY A 67 -1.87 21.32 15.09
CA GLY A 67 -1.70 21.25 13.65
C GLY A 67 -1.43 19.82 13.16
N ILE A 68 -0.73 18.97 13.93
CA ILE A 68 -0.57 17.54 13.60
C ILE A 68 -1.94 16.86 13.56
N ARG A 69 -2.80 17.13 14.56
CA ARG A 69 -4.17 16.60 14.58
C ARG A 69 -4.96 17.05 13.36
N GLU A 70 -4.97 18.34 13.05
CA GLU A 70 -5.67 18.91 11.90
C GLU A 70 -5.15 18.36 10.56
N TYR A 71 -3.84 18.17 10.45
CA TYR A 71 -3.19 17.53 9.31
C TYR A 71 -3.79 16.13 9.10
N TYR A 72 -3.69 15.25 10.09
CA TYR A 72 -4.17 13.88 9.96
C TYR A 72 -5.68 13.81 9.79
N GLU A 73 -6.46 14.64 10.47
CA GLU A 73 -7.92 14.69 10.30
C GLU A 73 -8.30 15.04 8.86
N SER A 74 -7.64 16.05 8.28
CA SER A 74 -7.85 16.49 6.90
C SER A 74 -7.50 15.39 5.87
N TYR A 75 -6.45 14.61 6.09
CA TYR A 75 -6.07 13.52 5.20
C TYR A 75 -6.94 12.28 5.38
N PHE A 76 -7.24 11.90 6.63
CA PHE A 76 -8.04 10.72 6.96
C PHE A 76 -9.48 10.89 6.52
N GLN A 77 -10.06 12.09 6.67
CA GLN A 77 -11.38 12.39 6.12
C GLN A 77 -11.42 12.18 4.61
N LYS A 78 -10.48 12.75 3.85
CA LYS A 78 -10.42 12.60 2.39
C LYS A 78 -10.24 11.14 1.98
N LEU A 79 -9.31 10.42 2.61
CA LEU A 79 -9.05 9.01 2.33
C LEU A 79 -10.30 8.15 2.59
N SER A 80 -10.92 8.33 3.76
CA SER A 80 -12.09 7.58 4.21
C SER A 80 -13.33 7.84 3.36
N GLN A 81 -13.55 9.08 2.93
CA GLN A 81 -14.63 9.45 2.00
C GLN A 81 -14.43 8.85 0.60
N ASN A 82 -13.18 8.53 0.24
CA ASN A 82 -12.84 7.90 -1.03
C ASN A 82 -12.50 6.40 -0.87
N GLY A 83 -13.08 5.73 0.12
CA GLY A 83 -13.01 4.27 0.26
C GLY A 83 -11.66 3.70 0.72
N GLY A 84 -10.70 4.55 1.10
CA GLY A 84 -9.47 4.11 1.74
C GLY A 84 -9.68 3.78 3.21
N ASN A 85 -8.89 2.83 3.72
CA ASN A 85 -9.02 2.22 5.04
C ASN A 85 -7.66 1.90 5.69
N TYR A 86 -6.55 2.41 5.13
CA TYR A 86 -5.22 2.08 5.59
C TYR A 86 -4.24 3.25 5.44
N THR A 87 -3.27 3.37 6.35
CA THR A 87 -2.08 4.20 6.12
C THR A 87 -0.84 3.70 6.86
N ARG A 88 0.33 4.28 6.52
CA ARG A 88 1.61 4.08 7.22
C ARG A 88 2.08 5.39 7.85
N ILE A 89 2.58 5.33 9.09
CA ILE A 89 3.10 6.48 9.86
C ILE A 89 4.49 6.17 10.41
N TRP A 90 5.42 7.14 10.38
CA TRP A 90 6.75 7.00 10.96
C TRP A 90 6.81 7.59 12.37
N LEU A 91 7.06 6.76 13.37
CA LEU A 91 7.09 7.19 14.78
C LEU A 91 8.39 7.84 15.20
N SER A 92 9.48 7.63 14.45
CA SER A 92 10.76 8.30 14.68
C SER A 92 10.89 9.63 13.94
N ALA A 93 9.88 10.02 13.16
CA ALA A 93 9.83 11.37 12.58
C ALA A 93 9.77 12.40 13.72
N PRO A 94 10.41 13.58 13.59
CA PRO A 94 10.57 14.55 14.69
C PRO A 94 9.25 14.91 15.42
N HIS A 95 8.13 14.87 14.72
CA HIS A 95 6.79 15.20 15.22
C HIS A 95 6.22 14.17 16.21
N PHE A 96 6.60 12.90 16.04
CA PHE A 96 6.15 11.76 16.84
C PHE A 96 7.24 11.19 17.73
N GLU A 97 8.42 11.81 17.73
CA GLU A 97 9.56 11.28 18.44
C GLU A 97 9.36 11.40 19.96
N VAL A 98 9.02 10.28 20.59
CA VAL A 98 8.77 10.19 22.03
C VAL A 98 10.04 10.25 22.88
N GLU A 99 11.22 10.18 22.28
CA GLU A 99 12.51 10.22 22.97
C GLU A 99 13.40 11.28 22.28
N PRO A 100 13.10 12.58 22.51
CA PRO A 100 13.69 13.68 21.74
C PRO A 100 15.08 14.09 22.22
N GLN A 101 15.41 13.89 23.51
CA GLN A 101 16.61 14.46 24.13
C GLN A 101 17.59 13.40 24.65
N THR A 102 17.10 12.42 25.41
CA THR A 102 17.96 11.46 26.11
C THR A 102 17.47 10.04 25.89
N ALA A 103 18.40 9.17 25.51
CA ALA A 103 18.13 7.75 25.32
C ALA A 103 17.60 7.09 26.62
N GLY A 104 16.46 6.41 26.53
CA GLY A 104 15.70 5.81 27.62
C GLY A 104 14.71 6.76 28.31
N MET A 105 14.65 8.05 27.96
CA MET A 105 13.74 9.02 28.57
C MET A 105 12.61 9.38 27.61
N TYR A 106 11.42 8.85 27.88
CA TYR A 106 10.25 9.04 27.04
C TYR A 106 9.38 10.20 27.51
N ASP A 107 8.96 11.04 26.57
CA ASP A 107 8.03 12.15 26.76
C ASP A 107 6.60 11.69 26.47
N SER A 108 5.77 11.65 27.52
CA SER A 108 4.37 11.25 27.40
C SER A 108 3.51 12.29 26.67
N GLY A 109 3.85 13.58 26.77
CA GLY A 109 3.12 14.64 26.07
C GLY A 109 3.36 14.61 24.55
N LEU A 110 4.55 14.19 24.11
CA LEU A 110 4.80 13.90 22.71
C LEU A 110 4.05 12.65 22.24
N ALA A 111 3.88 11.65 23.10
CA ALA A 111 3.09 10.45 22.78
C ALA A 111 1.59 10.76 22.57
N GLU A 112 1.04 11.79 23.22
CA GLU A 112 -0.35 12.23 23.02
C GLU A 112 -0.66 12.60 21.55
N ARG A 113 0.35 12.99 20.78
CA ARG A 113 0.20 13.24 19.34
C ARG A 113 -0.13 11.96 18.58
N THR A 114 0.56 10.88 18.91
CA THR A 114 0.27 9.56 18.33
C THR A 114 -1.09 9.07 18.81
N ASP A 115 -1.45 9.27 20.09
CA ASP A 115 -2.78 8.94 20.63
C ASP A 115 -3.90 9.63 19.83
N ALA A 116 -3.75 10.94 19.56
CA ALA A 116 -4.70 11.71 18.76
C ALA A 116 -4.84 11.16 17.33
N VAL A 117 -3.74 10.75 16.71
CA VAL A 117 -3.76 10.18 15.36
C VAL A 117 -4.40 8.79 15.34
N VAL A 118 -4.18 7.96 16.35
CA VAL A 118 -4.86 6.66 16.49
C VAL A 118 -6.37 6.87 16.66
N ALA A 119 -6.79 7.82 17.49
CA ALA A 119 -8.22 8.15 17.67
C ALA A 119 -8.87 8.67 16.38
N LEU A 120 -8.14 9.46 15.58
CA LEU A 120 -8.61 9.88 14.26
C LEU A 120 -8.72 8.70 13.29
N ALA A 121 -7.74 7.79 13.29
CA ALA A 121 -7.80 6.61 12.44
C ALA A 121 -9.00 5.74 12.78
N GLU A 122 -9.31 5.56 14.07
CA GLU A 122 -10.54 4.89 14.54
C GLU A 122 -11.80 5.59 13.99
N LYS A 123 -11.94 6.90 14.24
CA LYS A 123 -13.05 7.73 13.78
C LYS A 123 -13.32 7.60 12.28
N TYR A 124 -12.25 7.48 11.47
CA TYR A 124 -12.34 7.41 10.02
C TYR A 124 -12.28 5.97 9.46
N GLY A 125 -12.22 4.94 10.31
CA GLY A 125 -12.17 3.54 9.88
C GLY A 125 -10.87 3.18 9.12
N ILE A 126 -9.74 3.71 9.57
CA ILE A 126 -8.42 3.52 8.97
C ILE A 126 -7.57 2.64 9.89
N ARG A 127 -6.91 1.62 9.33
CA ARG A 127 -5.90 0.83 10.03
C ARG A 127 -4.50 1.41 9.80
N ILE A 128 -3.65 1.38 10.83
CA ILE A 128 -2.31 2.00 10.78
C ILE A 128 -1.22 0.94 10.77
N LYS A 129 -0.25 1.06 9.84
CA LYS A 129 1.09 0.47 9.99
C LYS A 129 2.04 1.51 10.57
N PHE A 130 2.61 1.27 11.74
CA PHE A 130 3.65 2.13 12.29
C PHE A 130 5.04 1.68 11.85
N CYS A 131 5.91 2.61 11.51
CA CYS A 131 7.34 2.39 11.33
C CYS A 131 8.06 2.89 12.58
N LEU A 132 8.73 1.99 13.30
CA LEU A 132 9.39 2.29 14.56
C LEU A 132 10.58 3.24 14.33
N GLU A 133 11.53 2.87 13.47
CA GLU A 133 12.75 3.64 13.25
C GLU A 133 13.00 3.95 11.76
N HIS A 134 13.75 5.01 11.47
CA HIS A 134 14.17 5.32 10.10
C HIS A 134 15.59 5.90 10.00
N PHE A 135 16.26 6.17 11.13
CA PHE A 135 17.57 6.82 11.11
C PHE A 135 18.66 5.95 10.47
N ARG A 136 19.70 6.61 9.99
CA ARG A 136 20.88 6.01 9.33
C ARG A 136 22.19 6.43 9.98
N LYS A 137 22.13 7.40 10.88
CA LYS A 137 23.28 7.98 11.61
C LYS A 137 22.89 8.31 13.04
N LEU A 138 23.90 8.37 13.90
CA LEU A 138 23.78 8.84 15.30
C LEU A 138 24.21 10.29 15.45
N THR A 139 24.48 10.98 14.35
CA THR A 139 24.91 12.38 14.38
C THR A 139 23.71 13.32 14.55
N ASN A 140 23.94 14.63 14.38
CA ASN A 140 22.89 15.63 14.30
C ASN A 140 22.89 16.27 12.90
N SER A 141 22.93 15.45 11.85
CA SER A 141 22.91 15.94 10.47
C SER A 141 21.51 16.44 10.11
N PRO A 142 21.39 17.53 9.33
CA PRO A 142 20.10 17.99 8.85
C PRO A 142 19.50 17.03 7.82
N ALA A 143 18.21 17.25 7.50
CA ALA A 143 17.54 16.57 6.40
C ALA A 143 18.32 16.69 5.08
N ARG A 144 18.36 15.58 4.32
CA ARG A 144 19.19 15.48 3.10
C ARG A 144 18.68 16.32 1.92
N PHE A 145 17.39 16.62 1.89
CA PHE A 145 16.74 17.44 0.85
C PHE A 145 15.51 18.15 1.43
N ALA A 146 15.09 19.24 0.77
CA ALA A 146 13.95 20.04 1.20
C ALA A 146 12.68 19.18 1.29
N GLY A 147 11.98 19.26 2.41
CA GLY A 147 10.78 18.46 2.68
C GLY A 147 11.06 17.00 3.09
N SER A 148 12.31 16.61 3.38
CA SER A 148 12.60 15.34 4.07
C SER A 148 12.65 15.52 5.57
N VAL A 149 12.45 14.43 6.32
CA VAL A 149 12.90 14.31 7.71
C VAL A 149 14.41 14.02 7.76
N ALA A 150 15.04 14.32 8.90
CA ALA A 150 16.44 13.98 9.15
C ALA A 150 16.58 12.48 9.43
N PHE A 151 17.59 11.83 8.83
CA PHE A 151 17.86 10.40 9.03
C PHE A 151 18.86 10.19 10.19
N ASP A 152 18.67 10.90 11.28
CA ASP A 152 19.63 11.05 12.36
C ASP A 152 18.99 10.81 13.73
N ARG A 153 19.74 10.20 14.65
CA ARG A 153 19.29 9.85 16.01
C ARG A 153 20.33 10.25 17.07
N PRO A 154 20.53 11.56 17.32
CA PRO A 154 21.56 12.04 18.24
C PRO A 154 21.40 11.58 19.70
N PRO A 155 20.19 11.38 20.28
CA PRO A 155 20.06 10.94 21.67
C PRO A 155 20.78 9.62 21.98
N TYR A 156 20.88 8.72 21.00
CA TYR A 156 21.53 7.42 21.15
C TYR A 156 23.06 7.52 21.17
N ALA A 157 23.66 8.59 20.63
CA ALA A 157 25.12 8.78 20.57
C ALA A 157 25.79 8.79 21.96
N SER A 158 25.02 9.10 23.01
CA SER A 158 25.47 9.06 24.40
C SER A 158 25.73 7.64 24.93
N GLN A 159 25.11 6.61 24.34
CA GLN A 159 25.18 5.22 24.78
C GLN A 159 25.82 4.28 23.74
N VAL A 160 25.75 4.63 22.46
CA VAL A 160 26.35 3.88 21.34
C VAL A 160 27.11 4.84 20.43
N GLN A 161 28.38 4.55 20.13
CA GLN A 161 29.25 5.49 19.42
C GLN A 161 29.12 5.41 17.90
N THR A 162 28.76 4.24 17.37
CA THR A 162 28.64 4.00 15.92
C THR A 162 27.36 3.23 15.58
N MET A 163 26.94 3.29 14.31
CA MET A 163 25.81 2.49 13.84
C MET A 163 26.10 0.99 14.00
N GLU A 164 27.32 0.51 13.70
CA GLU A 164 27.71 -0.88 13.95
C GLU A 164 27.51 -1.26 15.42
N SER A 165 27.96 -0.42 16.37
CA SER A 165 27.76 -0.68 17.80
C SER A 165 26.29 -0.71 18.20
N PHE A 166 25.42 0.06 17.54
CA PHE A 166 23.98 0.02 17.77
C PHE A 166 23.36 -1.33 17.36
N PHE A 167 23.76 -1.89 16.21
CA PHE A 167 23.23 -3.16 15.72
C PHE A 167 23.90 -4.39 16.36
N GLU A 168 25.18 -4.33 16.75
CA GLU A 168 25.89 -5.47 17.35
C GLU A 168 25.64 -5.59 18.84
N SER A 169 25.72 -4.48 19.57
CA SER A 169 25.78 -4.51 21.04
C SER A 169 24.43 -4.81 21.69
N GLY A 170 24.48 -5.40 22.88
CA GLY A 170 23.30 -5.55 23.73
C GLY A 170 22.68 -4.20 24.12
N ILE A 171 23.47 -3.13 24.21
CA ILE A 171 23.00 -1.78 24.56
C ILE A 171 22.10 -1.23 23.46
N GLY A 172 22.56 -1.21 22.20
CA GLY A 172 21.78 -0.68 21.08
C GLY A 172 20.50 -1.48 20.82
N LYS A 173 20.59 -2.81 20.86
CA LYS A 173 19.41 -3.69 20.79
C LYS A 173 18.41 -3.41 21.93
N ASN A 174 18.89 -3.19 23.14
CA ASN A 174 18.04 -2.87 24.29
C ASN A 174 17.39 -1.49 24.19
N LEU A 175 18.08 -0.48 23.66
CA LEU A 175 17.48 0.84 23.39
C LEU A 175 16.28 0.70 22.44
N TYR A 176 16.46 -0.02 21.35
CA TYR A 176 15.39 -0.29 20.38
C TYR A 176 14.21 -1.03 21.03
N LEU A 177 14.49 -2.09 21.79
CA LEU A 177 13.45 -2.93 22.41
C LEU A 177 12.70 -2.22 23.56
N LYS A 178 13.37 -1.35 24.32
CA LYS A 178 12.72 -0.51 25.33
C LYS A 178 11.79 0.51 24.70
N ARG A 179 12.17 1.10 23.56
CA ARG A 179 11.29 2.00 22.81
C ARG A 179 10.07 1.25 22.27
N ALA A 180 10.26 0.06 21.73
CA ALA A 180 9.15 -0.80 21.32
C ALA A 180 8.22 -1.17 22.49
N GLU A 181 8.77 -1.44 23.68
CA GLU A 181 8.01 -1.73 24.90
C GLU A 181 7.21 -0.52 25.40
N TYR A 182 7.80 0.68 25.38
CA TYR A 182 7.11 1.92 25.72
C TYR A 182 5.87 2.15 24.84
N LEU A 183 6.00 1.87 23.53
CA LEU A 183 4.90 1.97 22.57
C LEU A 183 3.89 0.82 22.72
N ALA A 184 4.34 -0.39 23.05
CA ALA A 184 3.48 -1.53 23.33
C ALA A 184 2.52 -1.28 24.50
N ASN A 185 3.01 -0.66 25.57
CA ASN A 185 2.19 -0.28 26.73
C ASN A 185 1.03 0.66 26.38
N ARG A 186 1.08 1.33 25.23
CA ARG A 186 0.02 2.23 24.73
C ARG A 186 -0.86 1.59 23.67
N TYR A 187 -0.28 0.80 22.77
CA TYR A 187 -0.92 0.45 21.51
C TYR A 187 -1.06 -1.05 21.24
N ALA A 188 -0.44 -1.94 22.03
CA ALA A 188 -0.44 -3.38 21.74
C ALA A 188 -1.83 -4.01 21.74
N ASP A 189 -2.75 -3.46 22.54
CA ASP A 189 -4.15 -3.91 22.64
C ASP A 189 -5.12 -3.07 21.79
N ASN A 190 -4.62 -2.18 20.91
CA ASN A 190 -5.46 -1.37 20.05
C ASN A 190 -5.59 -1.99 18.64
N PRO A 191 -6.79 -2.45 18.21
CA PRO A 191 -6.98 -3.07 16.91
C PRO A 191 -6.88 -2.09 15.72
N VAL A 192 -6.89 -0.77 15.95
CA VAL A 192 -6.64 0.25 14.91
C VAL A 192 -5.24 0.09 14.33
N VAL A 193 -4.28 -0.34 15.15
CA VAL A 193 -2.91 -0.60 14.68
C VAL A 193 -2.86 -1.98 14.03
N MET A 194 -2.69 -1.98 12.70
CA MET A 194 -2.53 -3.18 11.88
C MET A 194 -1.20 -3.89 12.18
N GLY A 195 -0.14 -3.11 12.36
CA GLY A 195 1.17 -3.69 12.63
C GLY A 195 2.34 -2.72 12.65
N TRP A 196 3.52 -3.30 12.87
CA TRP A 196 4.77 -2.64 13.20
C TRP A 196 5.87 -3.02 12.22
N GLU A 197 6.31 -2.03 11.46
CA GLU A 197 7.51 -2.11 10.67
C GLU A 197 8.71 -1.72 11.55
N LEU A 198 9.70 -2.61 11.62
CA LEU A 198 10.85 -2.39 12.49
C LEU A 198 11.65 -1.14 12.11
N TRP A 199 11.93 -0.98 10.82
CA TRP A 199 12.75 0.10 10.31
C TRP A 199 12.36 0.43 8.88
N ASN A 200 12.37 1.71 8.50
CA ASN A 200 12.24 2.10 7.11
C ASN A 200 13.53 1.83 6.34
N GLU A 201 13.49 0.98 5.32
CA GLU A 201 14.61 0.72 4.42
C GLU A 201 15.91 0.39 5.16
N ILE A 202 15.91 -0.63 6.01
CA ILE A 202 17.04 -0.91 6.90
C ILE A 202 18.37 -1.08 6.16
N ASN A 203 18.35 -1.62 4.94
CA ASN A 203 19.54 -1.78 4.08
C ASN A 203 20.13 -0.47 3.57
N ALA A 204 19.49 0.68 3.80
CA ALA A 204 20.05 1.99 3.52
C ALA A 204 20.90 2.55 4.68
N VAL A 205 20.98 1.84 5.81
CA VAL A 205 21.92 2.14 6.89
C VAL A 205 23.34 1.78 6.42
N PRO A 206 24.28 2.74 6.39
CA PRO A 206 25.62 2.50 5.88
C PRO A 206 26.47 1.79 6.95
N LEU A 207 26.65 0.48 6.81
CA LEU A 207 27.56 -0.32 7.64
C LEU A 207 28.68 -0.91 6.79
N LYS A 208 29.83 -1.21 7.41
CA LYS A 208 30.93 -1.94 6.75
C LYS A 208 30.52 -3.35 6.32
N ASP A 209 29.76 -4.04 7.18
CA ASP A 209 29.20 -5.36 6.90
C ASP A 209 27.66 -5.30 6.85
N PRO A 210 27.04 -5.31 5.66
CA PRO A 210 25.58 -5.34 5.52
C PRO A 210 24.91 -6.59 6.10
N GLN A 211 25.64 -7.70 6.31
CA GLN A 211 25.09 -8.93 6.88
C GLN A 211 24.66 -8.73 8.34
N LEU A 212 25.29 -7.78 9.04
CA LEU A 212 24.91 -7.38 10.39
C LEU A 212 23.44 -6.95 10.49
N LEU A 213 22.92 -6.21 9.49
CA LEU A 213 21.52 -5.77 9.48
C LEU A 213 20.54 -6.95 9.36
N LEU A 214 20.91 -7.98 8.59
CA LEU A 214 20.08 -9.18 8.43
C LEU A 214 20.07 -10.00 9.72
N ASN A 215 21.24 -10.18 10.34
CA ASN A 215 21.36 -10.88 11.61
C ASN A 215 20.57 -10.17 12.72
N TRP A 216 20.68 -8.84 12.79
CA TRP A 216 19.90 -8.02 13.72
C TRP A 216 18.41 -8.15 13.46
N THR A 217 17.97 -8.06 12.20
CA THR A 217 16.54 -8.17 11.84
C THR A 217 15.99 -9.53 12.26
N GLN A 218 16.72 -10.61 11.99
CA GLN A 218 16.34 -11.97 12.39
C GLN A 218 16.19 -12.11 13.90
N GLU A 219 17.04 -11.44 14.68
CA GLU A 219 16.98 -11.44 16.14
C GLU A 219 15.85 -10.57 16.71
N ILE A 220 15.60 -9.39 16.12
CA ILE A 220 14.71 -8.38 16.69
C ILE A 220 13.24 -8.58 16.28
N LEU A 221 12.96 -9.13 15.09
CA LEU A 221 11.59 -9.45 14.66
C LEU A 221 10.79 -10.24 15.72
N PRO A 222 11.25 -11.40 16.24
CA PRO A 222 10.49 -12.13 17.27
C PRO A 222 10.34 -11.34 18.57
N LYS A 223 11.37 -10.61 19.00
CA LYS A 223 11.35 -9.83 20.25
C LYS A 223 10.36 -8.66 20.20
N VAL A 224 10.20 -8.03 19.04
CA VAL A 224 9.14 -7.04 18.82
C VAL A 224 7.78 -7.73 18.74
N LYS A 225 7.69 -8.89 18.10
CA LYS A 225 6.44 -9.65 18.03
C LYS A 225 5.90 -10.05 19.41
N GLU A 226 6.77 -10.39 20.36
CA GLU A 226 6.41 -10.67 21.76
C GLU A 226 5.73 -9.46 22.45
N ARG A 227 6.16 -8.24 22.11
CA ARG A 227 5.57 -7.00 22.65
C ARG A 227 4.23 -6.64 22.00
N PHE A 228 3.99 -7.13 20.79
CA PHE A 228 2.78 -6.87 19.99
C PHE A 228 2.11 -8.20 19.55
N PRO A 229 1.63 -9.03 20.49
CA PRO A 229 1.24 -10.42 20.21
C PRO A 229 0.06 -10.54 19.23
N ARG A 230 -0.85 -9.55 19.18
CA ARG A 230 -2.05 -9.56 18.32
C ARG A 230 -1.91 -8.77 17.01
N GLN A 231 -0.80 -8.06 16.80
CA GLN A 231 -0.59 -7.19 15.64
C GLN A 231 0.51 -7.73 14.73
N LEU A 232 0.53 -7.34 13.45
CA LEU A 232 1.55 -7.83 12.52
C LEU A 232 2.91 -7.17 12.79
N VAL A 233 4.02 -7.90 12.62
CA VAL A 233 5.39 -7.36 12.69
C VAL A 233 6.17 -7.72 11.43
N MET A 234 6.83 -6.73 10.83
CA MET A 234 7.55 -6.88 9.57
C MET A 234 8.75 -5.93 9.43
N GLN A 235 9.59 -6.15 8.41
CA GLN A 235 10.74 -5.30 8.07
C GLN A 235 10.62 -4.83 6.61
N SER A 236 10.93 -3.56 6.32
CA SER A 236 11.00 -3.04 4.95
C SER A 236 12.45 -2.91 4.48
N LEU A 237 12.65 -2.94 3.16
CA LEU A 237 13.92 -2.66 2.49
C LEU A 237 13.72 -1.49 1.53
N GLY A 238 14.82 -0.85 1.13
CA GLY A 238 14.85 0.12 0.05
C GLY A 238 14.40 -0.46 -1.28
N SER A 239 14.27 0.42 -2.27
CA SER A 239 13.73 0.07 -3.58
C SER A 239 14.39 -1.17 -4.20
N MET A 240 13.56 -2.07 -4.74
CA MET A 240 14.01 -3.22 -5.53
C MET A 240 14.34 -2.78 -6.95
N ASP A 241 15.48 -2.11 -7.10
CA ASP A 241 15.87 -1.35 -8.30
C ASP A 241 17.21 -1.78 -8.93
N ASN A 242 17.86 -2.80 -8.35
CA ASN A 242 19.10 -3.39 -8.85
C ASN A 242 19.15 -4.91 -8.54
N PRO A 243 20.00 -5.71 -9.23
CA PRO A 243 20.07 -7.15 -9.00
C PRO A 243 20.43 -7.55 -7.56
N SER A 244 21.29 -6.79 -6.88
CA SER A 244 21.67 -7.09 -5.50
C SER A 244 20.52 -6.89 -4.52
N ALA A 245 19.63 -5.93 -4.79
CA ALA A 245 18.42 -5.72 -4.00
C ALA A 245 17.48 -6.94 -4.07
N ILE A 246 17.33 -7.59 -5.23
CA ILE A 246 16.50 -8.80 -5.38
C ILE A 246 16.96 -9.91 -4.42
N GLU A 247 18.27 -10.11 -4.31
CA GLU A 247 18.84 -11.11 -3.39
C GLU A 247 18.68 -10.72 -1.91
N LEU A 248 18.73 -9.43 -1.58
CA LEU A 248 18.38 -8.96 -0.23
C LEU A 248 16.88 -9.23 0.07
N TYR A 249 15.98 -8.90 -0.86
CA TYR A 249 14.55 -9.21 -0.72
C TYR A 249 14.32 -10.70 -0.51
N ARG A 250 15.05 -11.56 -1.23
CA ARG A 250 14.99 -13.01 -1.04
C ARG A 250 15.29 -13.41 0.40
N LYS A 251 16.39 -12.94 0.96
CA LYS A 251 16.83 -13.26 2.33
C LYS A 251 15.86 -12.74 3.39
N TYR A 252 15.49 -11.46 3.31
CA TYR A 252 14.67 -10.81 4.34
C TYR A 252 13.21 -11.27 4.32
N MET A 253 12.60 -11.37 3.13
CA MET A 253 11.17 -11.69 3.03
C MET A 253 10.88 -13.15 3.41
N GLN A 254 11.87 -14.03 3.34
CA GLN A 254 11.76 -15.43 3.78
C GLN A 254 12.00 -15.63 5.29
N LEU A 255 12.43 -14.63 6.06
CA LEU A 255 12.61 -14.75 7.51
C LEU A 255 11.29 -15.23 8.17
N PRO A 256 11.27 -16.32 8.97
CA PRO A 256 10.02 -16.92 9.45
C PRO A 256 9.11 -15.96 10.21
N THR A 257 9.69 -15.06 11.00
CA THR A 257 8.98 -14.09 11.85
C THR A 257 8.63 -12.78 11.15
N ASN A 258 9.08 -12.57 9.89
CA ASN A 258 8.67 -11.44 9.07
C ASN A 258 7.29 -11.75 8.46
N GLN A 259 6.21 -11.22 9.03
CA GLN A 259 4.84 -11.69 8.76
C GLN A 259 4.25 -11.22 7.41
N ILE A 260 4.79 -10.14 6.84
CA ILE A 260 4.41 -9.63 5.52
C ILE A 260 5.66 -9.56 4.65
N ALA A 261 5.57 -10.09 3.43
CA ALA A 261 6.57 -9.86 2.40
C ALA A 261 6.24 -8.52 1.73
N GLN A 262 6.96 -7.47 2.09
CA GLN A 262 6.71 -6.13 1.56
C GLN A 262 7.84 -5.67 0.65
N VAL A 263 7.52 -4.97 -0.43
CA VAL A 263 8.47 -4.48 -1.43
C VAL A 263 8.28 -3.00 -1.70
N HIS A 264 9.40 -2.30 -1.84
CA HIS A 264 9.46 -0.93 -2.32
C HIS A 264 9.91 -0.97 -3.79
N ARG A 265 9.24 -0.24 -4.66
CA ARG A 265 9.69 -0.05 -6.05
C ARG A 265 9.17 1.25 -6.60
N TYR A 266 10.05 1.97 -7.29
CA TYR A 266 9.72 3.24 -7.92
C TYR A 266 9.91 3.21 -9.43
N LEU A 267 9.13 4.05 -10.11
CA LEU A 267 9.50 4.55 -11.44
C LEU A 267 10.71 5.46 -11.25
N ASP A 268 11.89 4.97 -11.65
CA ASP A 268 13.19 5.64 -11.50
C ASP A 268 14.02 5.42 -12.77
N GLU A 269 14.24 6.50 -13.52
CA GLU A 269 15.05 6.50 -14.74
C GLU A 269 16.56 6.30 -14.47
N GLY A 270 17.01 6.43 -13.22
CA GLY A 270 18.37 6.13 -12.76
C GLY A 270 18.55 4.73 -12.19
N ALA A 271 17.49 3.94 -12.05
CA ALA A 271 17.58 2.57 -11.55
C ALA A 271 18.33 1.63 -12.52
N GLN A 272 19.05 0.66 -11.96
CA GLN A 272 19.81 -0.32 -12.75
C GLN A 272 18.91 -1.37 -13.42
N LEU A 273 17.77 -1.71 -12.81
CA LEU A 273 16.80 -2.62 -13.41
C LEU A 273 15.96 -1.88 -14.47
N PRO A 274 15.95 -2.33 -15.74
CA PRO A 274 15.14 -1.69 -16.78
C PRO A 274 13.64 -1.66 -16.47
N ILE A 275 13.14 -2.63 -15.69
CA ILE A 275 11.73 -2.68 -15.28
C ILE A 275 11.32 -1.46 -14.46
N CYS A 276 12.24 -0.83 -13.73
CA CYS A 276 11.97 0.42 -13.00
C CYS A 276 11.72 1.63 -13.92
N GLN A 277 11.89 1.48 -15.24
CA GLN A 277 11.65 2.51 -16.26
C GLN A 277 10.46 2.14 -17.18
N ALA A 278 9.82 1.01 -16.91
CA ALA A 278 8.67 0.51 -17.66
C ALA A 278 7.39 1.30 -17.32
N PRO A 279 6.26 1.07 -18.01
CA PRO A 279 4.95 1.54 -17.56
C PRO A 279 4.67 1.18 -16.09
N MET A 280 3.95 2.06 -15.38
CA MET A 280 3.72 1.92 -13.93
C MET A 280 3.00 0.62 -13.58
N ASP A 281 2.08 0.15 -14.44
CA ASP A 281 1.40 -1.12 -14.24
C ASP A 281 2.38 -2.30 -14.32
N GLU A 282 3.31 -2.27 -15.27
CA GLU A 282 4.28 -3.35 -15.48
C GLU A 282 5.31 -3.42 -14.36
N LEU A 283 5.86 -2.28 -13.93
CA LEU A 283 6.86 -2.26 -12.86
C LEU A 283 6.26 -2.69 -11.52
N ALA A 284 5.01 -2.29 -11.25
CA ALA A 284 4.29 -2.62 -10.03
C ALA A 284 3.88 -4.10 -10.02
N ALA A 285 3.37 -4.62 -11.14
CA ALA A 285 3.05 -6.05 -11.30
C ALA A 285 4.31 -6.92 -11.17
N ASP A 286 5.43 -6.51 -11.77
CA ASP A 286 6.70 -7.24 -11.69
C ASP A 286 7.22 -7.35 -10.26
N ALA A 287 7.13 -6.28 -9.46
CA ALA A 287 7.56 -6.30 -8.07
C ALA A 287 6.77 -7.33 -7.26
N VAL A 288 5.45 -7.35 -7.44
CA VAL A 288 4.56 -8.31 -6.78
C VAL A 288 4.87 -9.73 -7.21
N ARG A 289 4.96 -10.01 -8.51
CA ARG A 289 5.26 -11.36 -9.01
C ARG A 289 6.59 -11.88 -8.51
N THR A 290 7.63 -11.03 -8.55
CA THR A 290 8.96 -11.37 -8.03
C THR A 290 8.88 -11.76 -6.57
N LEU A 291 8.21 -10.97 -5.74
CA LEU A 291 8.11 -11.24 -4.31
C LEU A 291 7.21 -12.44 -3.99
N ARG A 292 6.14 -12.66 -4.78
CA ARG A 292 5.28 -13.84 -4.69
C ARG A 292 6.03 -15.13 -5.01
N ALA A 293 6.97 -15.10 -5.96
CA ALA A 293 7.84 -16.23 -6.25
C ALA A 293 8.86 -16.48 -5.12
N ILE A 294 9.34 -15.42 -4.46
CA ILE A 294 10.26 -15.51 -3.32
C ILE A 294 9.56 -16.00 -2.05
N SER A 295 8.35 -15.53 -1.77
CA SER A 295 7.60 -15.76 -0.53
C SER A 295 6.16 -16.19 -0.86
N PRO A 296 5.95 -17.42 -1.40
CA PRO A 296 4.63 -17.86 -1.86
C PRO A 296 3.60 -17.97 -0.73
N ASP A 297 4.06 -18.20 0.50
CA ASP A 297 3.23 -18.49 1.67
C ASP A 297 2.95 -17.28 2.56
N LYS A 298 3.27 -16.06 2.10
CA LYS A 298 3.06 -14.82 2.85
C LYS A 298 2.20 -13.82 2.07
N PRO A 299 1.52 -12.89 2.77
CA PRO A 299 0.93 -11.74 2.10
C PRO A 299 2.04 -10.92 1.46
N VAL A 300 1.92 -10.66 0.16
CA VAL A 300 2.79 -9.74 -0.57
C VAL A 300 2.14 -8.38 -0.71
N ILE A 301 2.86 -7.31 -0.36
CA ILE A 301 2.38 -5.94 -0.47
C ILE A 301 3.46 -5.07 -1.14
N LEU A 302 3.09 -4.34 -2.19
CA LEU A 302 3.90 -3.23 -2.72
C LEU A 302 3.71 -2.04 -1.77
N SER A 303 4.48 -2.02 -0.68
CA SER A 303 4.28 -1.15 0.48
C SER A 303 4.82 0.26 0.27
N GLU A 304 5.58 0.48 -0.79
CA GLU A 304 6.04 1.80 -1.17
C GLU A 304 6.26 1.85 -2.69
N VAL A 305 5.54 2.75 -3.36
CA VAL A 305 5.64 2.96 -4.80
C VAL A 305 5.36 4.41 -5.17
N GLY A 306 5.98 4.86 -6.24
CA GLY A 306 5.79 6.19 -6.79
C GLY A 306 6.69 6.41 -7.99
N ALA A 307 6.84 7.67 -8.38
CA ALA A 307 7.82 8.11 -9.35
C ALA A 307 8.79 9.06 -8.66
N VAL A 308 10.08 8.89 -8.93
CA VAL A 308 11.16 9.70 -8.40
C VAL A 308 11.97 10.32 -9.54
N GLU A 309 12.69 11.38 -9.23
CA GLU A 309 13.82 11.83 -10.06
C GLU A 309 14.94 10.77 -10.04
N PRO A 310 15.80 10.71 -11.09
CA PRO A 310 16.82 9.67 -11.23
C PRO A 310 17.65 9.43 -9.97
N ASN A 311 17.83 8.16 -9.59
CA ASN A 311 18.55 7.72 -8.39
C ASN A 311 17.89 8.16 -7.07
N HIS A 312 16.55 8.16 -7.04
CA HIS A 312 15.75 8.61 -5.88
C HIS A 312 16.13 10.01 -5.37
N ALA A 313 16.45 10.94 -6.29
CA ALA A 313 16.90 12.29 -5.93
C ALA A 313 15.78 13.21 -5.40
N GLY A 314 14.52 12.78 -5.48
CA GLY A 314 13.35 13.51 -4.99
C GLY A 314 12.06 13.06 -5.69
N PRO A 315 10.91 13.70 -5.37
CA PRO A 315 9.65 13.44 -6.05
C PRO A 315 9.76 13.75 -7.56
N SER A 316 9.20 12.87 -8.40
CA SER A 316 9.27 13.05 -9.86
C SER A 316 8.62 14.34 -10.35
N ARG A 317 9.24 14.98 -11.35
CA ARG A 317 8.63 16.09 -12.10
C ARG A 317 7.36 15.71 -12.85
N LEU A 318 7.13 14.42 -13.12
CA LEU A 318 5.92 13.94 -13.80
C LEU A 318 4.64 14.25 -13.00
N TYR A 319 4.73 14.37 -11.67
CA TYR A 319 3.57 14.63 -10.84
C TYR A 319 2.88 15.95 -11.16
N ALA A 320 3.61 16.98 -11.59
CA ALA A 320 2.99 18.24 -12.00
C ALA A 320 2.15 18.11 -13.28
N LYS A 321 2.46 17.12 -14.13
CA LYS A 321 1.75 16.85 -15.39
C LYS A 321 0.60 15.86 -15.21
N ASP A 322 0.72 14.94 -14.26
CA ASP A 322 -0.26 13.87 -14.05
C ASP A 322 -1.45 14.30 -13.18
N THR A 323 -2.23 15.24 -13.70
CA THR A 323 -3.46 15.73 -13.05
C THR A 323 -4.61 14.74 -13.15
N ALA A 324 -4.56 13.80 -14.09
CA ALA A 324 -5.53 12.72 -14.22
C ALA A 324 -5.26 11.55 -13.26
N GLY A 325 -4.03 11.43 -12.75
CA GLY A 325 -3.61 10.39 -11.82
C GLY A 325 -3.37 9.03 -12.47
N ILE A 326 -2.79 8.99 -13.68
CA ILE A 326 -2.54 7.73 -14.40
C ILE A 326 -1.54 6.85 -13.65
N LEU A 327 -0.52 7.43 -13.00
CA LEU A 327 0.44 6.67 -12.21
C LEU A 327 -0.23 6.08 -10.97
N LEU A 328 -1.06 6.86 -10.27
CA LEU A 328 -1.82 6.41 -9.10
C LEU A 328 -2.79 5.30 -9.47
N HIS A 329 -3.50 5.44 -10.58
CA HIS A 329 -4.41 4.40 -11.07
C HIS A 329 -3.68 3.09 -11.32
N ASP A 330 -2.58 3.12 -12.07
CA ASP A 330 -1.84 1.91 -12.42
C ASP A 330 -1.21 1.24 -11.18
N LEU A 331 -0.66 2.02 -10.24
CA LEU A 331 -0.08 1.45 -9.01
C LEU A 331 -1.13 0.93 -8.01
N LEU A 332 -2.40 1.35 -8.11
CA LEU A 332 -3.47 0.77 -7.28
C LEU A 332 -3.94 -0.56 -7.85
N PHE A 333 -4.19 -0.62 -9.17
CA PHE A 333 -4.78 -1.80 -9.80
C PHE A 333 -3.77 -2.91 -10.06
N ALA A 334 -2.60 -2.61 -10.64
CA ALA A 334 -1.68 -3.64 -11.10
C ALA A 334 -1.18 -4.58 -9.98
N PRO A 335 -0.80 -4.10 -8.77
CA PRO A 335 -0.36 -4.99 -7.70
C PRO A 335 -1.43 -5.99 -7.25
N PHE A 336 -2.65 -5.51 -7.00
CA PHE A 336 -3.73 -6.37 -6.53
C PHE A 336 -4.10 -7.43 -7.56
N PHE A 337 -4.26 -7.02 -8.83
CA PHE A 337 -4.55 -7.94 -9.93
C PHE A 337 -3.37 -8.87 -10.29
N SER A 338 -2.18 -8.63 -9.73
CA SER A 338 -1.01 -9.51 -9.81
C SER A 338 -0.86 -10.43 -8.59
N GLY A 339 -1.85 -10.45 -7.68
CA GLY A 339 -1.90 -11.37 -6.54
C GLY A 339 -1.30 -10.84 -5.24
N ALA A 340 -1.14 -9.51 -5.12
CA ALA A 340 -0.83 -8.86 -3.85
C ALA A 340 -2.04 -8.89 -2.89
N ALA A 341 -1.77 -8.80 -1.59
CA ALA A 341 -2.79 -8.67 -0.56
C ALA A 341 -3.42 -7.27 -0.49
N ALA A 342 -2.89 -6.30 -1.26
CA ALA A 342 -3.25 -4.90 -1.23
C ALA A 342 -2.98 -4.22 -2.59
N PRO A 343 -3.66 -3.10 -2.92
CA PRO A 343 -3.15 -2.17 -3.93
C PRO A 343 -1.78 -1.61 -3.53
N GLY A 344 -1.06 -1.01 -4.49
CA GLY A 344 0.21 -0.34 -4.21
C GLY A 344 0.03 0.86 -3.28
N GLN A 345 0.95 1.03 -2.34
CA GLN A 345 0.91 2.08 -1.32
C GLN A 345 1.79 3.25 -1.76
N SER A 346 1.15 4.33 -2.20
CA SER A 346 1.88 5.49 -2.75
C SER A 346 2.74 6.19 -1.69
N TRP A 347 4.00 6.50 -2.02
CA TRP A 347 4.92 7.25 -1.16
C TRP A 347 4.69 8.76 -1.17
N HIS A 348 4.34 9.36 -2.30
CA HIS A 348 4.26 10.83 -2.42
C HIS A 348 2.83 11.34 -2.25
N TRP A 349 2.25 11.21 -1.06
CA TRP A 349 0.85 11.61 -0.83
C TRP A 349 0.62 13.12 -0.94
N GLU A 350 1.55 13.97 -0.47
CA GLU A 350 1.36 15.42 -0.53
C GLU A 350 1.79 16.03 -1.87
N PHE A 351 2.90 15.55 -2.45
CA PHE A 351 3.43 16.07 -3.72
C PHE A 351 2.62 15.66 -4.94
N TYR A 352 1.88 14.55 -4.84
CA TYR A 352 1.14 13.97 -5.96
C TYR A 352 -0.34 13.83 -5.65
N ILE A 353 -0.73 13.02 -4.66
CA ILE A 353 -2.16 12.70 -4.43
C ILE A 353 -2.94 13.95 -4.00
N HIS A 354 -2.47 14.64 -2.96
CA HIS A 354 -3.16 15.80 -2.42
C HIS A 354 -3.10 16.98 -3.36
N LYS A 355 -1.90 17.29 -3.89
CA LYS A 355 -1.67 18.40 -4.80
C LYS A 355 -2.56 18.35 -6.04
N ASN A 356 -2.81 17.16 -6.58
CA ASN A 356 -3.64 16.97 -7.77
C ASN A 356 -5.08 16.51 -7.46
N ASN A 357 -5.50 16.49 -6.18
CA ASN A 357 -6.82 16.02 -5.74
C ASN A 357 -7.20 14.62 -6.25
N LEU A 358 -6.27 13.66 -6.16
CA LEU A 358 -6.41 12.32 -6.76
C LEU A 358 -7.09 11.28 -5.85
N TRP A 359 -7.67 11.70 -4.71
CA TRP A 359 -8.28 10.79 -3.73
C TRP A 359 -9.34 9.86 -4.32
N GLY A 360 -10.09 10.31 -5.32
CA GLY A 360 -11.13 9.51 -5.98
C GLY A 360 -10.65 8.19 -6.59
N HIS A 361 -9.35 8.04 -6.87
CA HIS A 361 -8.79 6.79 -7.38
C HIS A 361 -8.85 5.63 -6.38
N PHE A 362 -8.75 5.92 -5.07
CA PHE A 362 -8.97 4.89 -4.04
C PHE A 362 -10.41 4.35 -4.09
N GLY A 363 -11.39 5.24 -4.34
CA GLY A 363 -12.81 4.87 -4.43
C GLY A 363 -13.09 4.07 -5.70
N ARG A 364 -12.44 4.42 -6.82
CA ARG A 364 -12.51 3.67 -8.07
C ARG A 364 -11.94 2.26 -7.92
N PHE A 365 -10.80 2.13 -7.25
CA PHE A 365 -10.22 0.82 -6.93
C PHE A 365 -11.15 -0.01 -6.04
N GLN A 366 -11.65 0.57 -4.94
CA GLN A 366 -12.60 -0.09 -4.04
C GLN A 366 -13.82 -0.59 -4.81
N GLN A 367 -14.36 0.24 -5.72
CA GLN A 367 -15.56 -0.10 -6.45
C GLN A 367 -15.32 -1.22 -7.46
N ALA A 368 -14.14 -1.26 -8.11
CA ALA A 368 -13.77 -2.36 -9.00
C ALA A 368 -13.80 -3.73 -8.30
N ILE A 369 -13.32 -3.79 -7.05
CA ILE A 369 -13.20 -5.03 -6.27
C ILE A 369 -14.40 -5.27 -5.34
N LYS A 370 -15.43 -4.41 -5.35
CA LYS A 370 -16.55 -4.50 -4.41
C LYS A 370 -17.25 -5.85 -4.48
N GLY A 371 -17.31 -6.56 -3.35
CA GLY A 371 -17.92 -7.88 -3.24
C GLY A 371 -17.03 -9.05 -3.70
N PHE A 372 -15.77 -8.79 -4.04
CA PHE A 372 -14.80 -9.83 -4.36
C PHE A 372 -13.95 -10.17 -3.12
N ASP A 373 -14.13 -11.36 -2.58
CA ASP A 373 -13.29 -11.92 -1.52
C ASP A 373 -12.23 -12.85 -2.16
N PRO A 374 -10.95 -12.43 -2.31
CA PRO A 374 -9.93 -13.24 -2.95
C PRO A 374 -9.64 -14.57 -2.22
N VAL A 375 -9.88 -14.63 -0.90
CA VAL A 375 -9.67 -15.83 -0.07
C VAL A 375 -10.79 -16.83 -0.34
N ALA A 376 -12.05 -16.40 -0.28
CA ALA A 376 -13.19 -17.25 -0.60
C ALA A 376 -13.16 -17.74 -2.06
N GLN A 377 -12.68 -16.88 -2.97
CA GLN A 377 -12.53 -17.24 -4.38
C GLN A 377 -11.32 -18.15 -4.67
N LYS A 378 -10.44 -18.39 -3.69
CA LYS A 378 -9.12 -19.04 -3.89
C LYS A 378 -8.36 -18.44 -5.08
N ALA A 379 -8.41 -17.12 -5.21
CA ALA A 379 -8.06 -16.40 -6.42
C ALA A 379 -6.63 -16.73 -6.88
N GLN A 380 -6.45 -16.93 -8.18
CA GLN A 380 -5.15 -17.14 -8.82
C GLN A 380 -4.84 -15.98 -9.75
N ALA A 381 -3.68 -15.35 -9.53
CA ALA A 381 -3.23 -14.27 -10.39
C ALA A 381 -2.67 -14.82 -11.71
N ARG A 382 -3.07 -14.22 -12.83
CA ARG A 382 -2.55 -14.54 -14.17
C ARG A 382 -2.34 -13.26 -14.99
N GLU A 383 -1.24 -13.20 -15.73
CA GLU A 383 -1.10 -12.26 -16.85
C GLU A 383 -1.54 -12.98 -18.12
N ILE A 384 -2.57 -12.47 -18.78
CA ILE A 384 -3.10 -13.03 -20.01
C ILE A 384 -2.42 -12.33 -21.18
N GLN A 385 -2.05 -13.10 -22.20
CA GLN A 385 -1.23 -12.65 -23.34
C GLN A 385 -1.67 -11.28 -23.89
N ARG A 386 -0.66 -10.43 -24.12
CA ARG A 386 -0.78 -9.10 -24.71
C ARG A 386 -1.13 -9.24 -26.20
N LYS A 387 -2.40 -9.03 -26.56
CA LYS A 387 -2.86 -8.98 -27.95
C LYS A 387 -3.62 -7.68 -28.19
N ASN A 388 -3.58 -7.20 -29.43
CA ASN A 388 -4.35 -6.03 -29.89
C ASN A 388 -4.15 -4.74 -29.07
N GLY A 389 -2.93 -4.52 -28.56
CA GLY A 389 -2.61 -3.33 -27.77
C GLY A 389 -3.16 -3.34 -26.35
N LEU A 390 -3.58 -4.49 -25.81
CA LEU A 390 -4.07 -4.62 -24.44
C LEU A 390 -3.10 -5.40 -23.54
N LYS A 391 -3.02 -4.99 -22.27
CA LYS A 391 -2.44 -5.74 -21.16
C LYS A 391 -3.56 -6.21 -20.24
N ILE A 392 -3.58 -7.48 -19.85
CA ILE A 392 -4.67 -8.06 -19.06
C ILE A 392 -4.10 -8.75 -17.83
N TYR A 393 -4.48 -8.25 -16.65
CA TYR A 393 -4.14 -8.80 -15.35
C TYR A 393 -5.41 -9.42 -14.74
N ALA A 394 -5.36 -10.67 -14.32
CA ALA A 394 -6.53 -11.41 -13.88
C ALA A 394 -6.34 -11.97 -12.48
N LEU A 395 -7.41 -11.92 -11.69
CA LEU A 395 -7.62 -12.73 -10.49
C LEU A 395 -8.73 -13.73 -10.80
N GLU A 396 -8.35 -14.93 -11.18
CA GLU A 396 -9.29 -16.00 -11.51
C GLU A 396 -9.74 -16.71 -10.24
N GLY A 397 -11.03 -16.64 -9.94
CA GLY A 397 -11.63 -17.26 -8.77
C GLY A 397 -12.57 -18.41 -9.13
N GLN A 398 -13.05 -19.11 -8.11
CA GLN A 398 -13.98 -20.23 -8.27
C GLN A 398 -15.35 -19.82 -8.81
N ASN A 399 -15.96 -18.78 -8.21
CA ASN A 399 -17.31 -18.32 -8.53
C ASN A 399 -17.29 -16.93 -9.16
N THR A 400 -16.23 -16.16 -8.95
CA THR A 400 -16.05 -14.83 -9.53
C THR A 400 -14.60 -14.66 -9.94
N SER A 401 -14.38 -14.21 -11.17
CA SER A 401 -13.08 -13.75 -11.65
C SER A 401 -13.13 -12.25 -11.93
N LEU A 402 -12.02 -11.56 -11.66
CA LEU A 402 -11.83 -10.16 -12.05
C LEU A 402 -10.69 -10.05 -13.05
N TYR A 403 -10.89 -9.25 -14.09
CA TYR A 403 -9.88 -8.93 -15.09
C TYR A 403 -9.72 -7.41 -15.15
N TRP A 404 -8.52 -6.91 -14.95
CA TRP A 404 -8.17 -5.53 -15.22
C TRP A 404 -7.46 -5.45 -16.56
N ILE A 405 -8.10 -4.78 -17.50
CA ILE A 405 -7.66 -4.60 -18.87
C ILE A 405 -7.12 -3.18 -18.99
N ARG A 406 -5.86 -3.07 -19.40
CA ARG A 406 -5.14 -1.81 -19.56
C ARG A 406 -4.77 -1.61 -21.02
N ASP A 407 -5.08 -0.45 -21.57
CA ASP A 407 -4.53 -0.03 -22.86
C ASP A 407 -3.01 0.06 -22.74
N ALA A 408 -2.28 -0.68 -23.58
CA ALA A 408 -0.83 -0.70 -23.56
C ALA A 408 -0.21 0.57 -24.15
N THR A 409 -0.96 1.32 -24.95
CA THR A 409 -0.48 2.55 -25.60
C THR A 409 -0.60 3.78 -24.70
N SER A 410 -1.52 3.78 -23.75
CA SER A 410 -1.63 4.79 -22.68
C SER A 410 -0.70 4.44 -21.51
N ASN A 411 0.37 5.21 -21.30
CA ASN A 411 1.26 5.07 -20.15
C ASN A 411 1.96 6.41 -19.86
N TRP A 412 2.85 6.42 -18.85
CA TRP A 412 3.53 7.65 -18.43
C TRP A 412 4.40 8.29 -19.51
N LYS A 413 5.03 7.50 -20.39
CA LYS A 413 5.86 8.02 -21.48
C LYS A 413 4.96 8.71 -22.51
N THR A 414 3.93 8.02 -22.97
CA THR A 414 3.05 8.55 -24.03
C THR A 414 2.20 9.72 -23.54
N GLU A 415 1.59 9.64 -22.36
CA GLU A 415 0.69 10.70 -21.89
C GLU A 415 1.42 11.87 -21.22
N LEU A 416 2.45 11.62 -20.40
CA LEU A 416 3.08 12.67 -19.57
C LEU A 416 4.36 13.23 -20.18
N VAL A 417 5.12 12.42 -20.92
CA VAL A 417 6.35 12.88 -21.59
C VAL A 417 6.02 13.42 -22.98
N GLU A 418 5.38 12.61 -23.82
CA GLU A 418 5.08 12.97 -25.21
C GLU A 418 3.83 13.85 -25.35
N GLY A 419 2.94 13.85 -24.36
CA GLY A 419 1.72 14.67 -24.37
C GLY A 419 0.61 14.10 -25.27
N HIS A 420 0.67 12.82 -25.62
CA HIS A 420 -0.37 12.15 -26.39
C HIS A 420 -1.57 11.85 -25.50
N LEU A 421 -2.72 12.47 -25.78
CA LEU A 421 -3.97 12.15 -25.09
C LEU A 421 -4.39 10.69 -25.34
N PRO A 422 -4.99 10.01 -24.34
CA PRO A 422 -5.46 8.63 -24.52
C PRO A 422 -6.54 8.60 -25.60
N LYS A 423 -6.40 7.67 -26.54
CA LYS A 423 -7.42 7.41 -27.56
C LYS A 423 -8.38 6.34 -27.05
N PRO A 424 -9.69 6.43 -27.35
CA PRO A 424 -10.61 5.34 -27.03
C PRO A 424 -10.16 4.05 -27.70
N VAL A 425 -9.92 3.03 -26.88
CA VAL A 425 -9.84 1.65 -27.31
C VAL A 425 -11.22 1.27 -27.84
N GLN A 426 -11.27 0.82 -29.10
CA GLN A 426 -12.51 0.38 -29.72
C GLN A 426 -13.00 -0.92 -29.09
N ALA A 427 -14.32 -1.13 -29.15
CA ALA A 427 -14.92 -2.38 -28.74
C ALA A 427 -14.26 -3.54 -29.50
N GLN A 428 -13.88 -4.59 -28.77
CA GLN A 428 -13.17 -5.73 -29.34
C GLN A 428 -13.42 -6.99 -28.53
N ARG A 429 -13.25 -8.15 -29.15
CA ARG A 429 -13.39 -9.43 -28.46
C ARG A 429 -12.11 -9.82 -27.77
N ILE A 430 -12.24 -10.25 -26.52
CA ILE A 430 -11.16 -10.86 -25.74
C ILE A 430 -11.55 -12.27 -25.33
N THR A 431 -10.56 -13.12 -25.12
CA THR A 431 -10.78 -14.45 -24.54
C THR A 431 -10.61 -14.37 -23.04
N LEU A 432 -11.65 -14.75 -22.31
CA LEU A 432 -11.65 -14.85 -20.86
C LEU A 432 -11.78 -16.32 -20.46
N ASN A 433 -11.26 -16.67 -19.30
CA ASN A 433 -11.60 -17.96 -18.69
C ASN A 433 -13.04 -17.84 -18.14
N SER A 434 -14.02 -18.23 -18.95
CA SER A 434 -15.45 -18.20 -18.65
C SER A 434 -16.17 -19.48 -19.10
N LYS A 435 -17.25 -19.85 -18.39
CA LYS A 435 -18.15 -20.96 -18.74
C LYS A 435 -19.34 -20.44 -19.57
N LYS A 436 -20.13 -21.37 -20.15
CA LYS A 436 -21.20 -21.08 -21.13
C LYS A 436 -22.33 -20.15 -20.65
N ASN A 437 -22.51 -19.92 -19.34
CA ASN A 437 -23.64 -19.16 -18.77
C ASN A 437 -23.22 -18.01 -17.83
N ASN A 438 -21.99 -17.52 -17.93
CA ASN A 438 -21.48 -16.56 -16.95
C ASN A 438 -22.15 -15.18 -17.03
N ARG A 439 -22.43 -14.54 -15.88
CA ARG A 439 -22.80 -13.13 -15.86
C ARG A 439 -21.54 -12.27 -15.98
N ILE A 440 -21.48 -11.43 -17.01
CA ILE A 440 -20.35 -10.52 -17.25
C ILE A 440 -20.80 -9.08 -17.06
N THR A 441 -20.07 -8.35 -16.22
CA THR A 441 -20.24 -6.90 -16.04
C THR A 441 -18.92 -6.17 -16.25
N PHE A 442 -19.03 -4.94 -16.74
CA PHE A 442 -17.91 -4.07 -17.03
C PHE A 442 -17.95 -2.86 -16.11
N TYR A 443 -16.81 -2.50 -15.54
CA TYR A 443 -16.63 -1.27 -14.79
C TYR A 443 -15.59 -0.42 -15.50
N ASP A 444 -15.98 0.79 -15.90
CA ASP A 444 -15.05 1.81 -16.39
C ASP A 444 -14.61 2.67 -15.19
N PRO A 445 -13.38 2.52 -14.67
CA PRO A 445 -12.92 3.28 -13.51
C PRO A 445 -12.82 4.78 -13.81
N TRP A 446 -12.63 5.17 -15.07
CA TRP A 446 -12.42 6.56 -15.46
C TRP A 446 -13.74 7.32 -15.56
N LYS A 447 -14.85 6.62 -15.84
CA LYS A 447 -16.22 7.13 -15.77
C LYS A 447 -16.91 6.83 -14.44
N ASN A 448 -16.37 5.90 -13.66
CA ASN A 448 -16.98 5.34 -12.44
C ASN A 448 -18.37 4.75 -12.70
N THR A 449 -18.54 3.99 -13.78
CA THR A 449 -19.83 3.41 -14.18
C THR A 449 -19.72 1.91 -14.43
N TRP A 450 -20.75 1.17 -14.01
CA TRP A 450 -20.94 -0.22 -14.37
C TRP A 450 -21.88 -0.35 -15.57
N SER A 451 -21.62 -1.33 -16.43
CA SER A 451 -22.53 -1.79 -17.49
C SER A 451 -22.56 -3.32 -17.52
N ALA A 452 -23.63 -3.88 -18.07
CA ALA A 452 -23.76 -5.32 -18.30
C ALA A 452 -23.30 -5.68 -19.72
N ALA A 453 -22.81 -6.90 -19.92
CA ALA A 453 -22.61 -7.42 -21.25
C ALA A 453 -23.96 -7.70 -21.94
N GLU A 454 -24.13 -7.21 -23.17
CA GLU A 454 -25.36 -7.42 -23.95
C GLU A 454 -25.40 -8.81 -24.59
N ASN A 455 -24.26 -9.43 -24.86
CA ASN A 455 -24.14 -10.73 -25.53
C ASN A 455 -23.11 -11.63 -24.82
N LEU A 456 -23.54 -12.79 -24.33
CA LEU A 456 -22.70 -13.80 -23.70
C LEU A 456 -22.51 -14.98 -24.67
N SER A 457 -21.31 -15.16 -25.22
CA SER A 457 -21.01 -16.34 -26.06
C SER A 457 -19.76 -17.07 -25.57
N GLY A 458 -19.95 -18.02 -24.66
CA GLY A 458 -18.89 -18.95 -24.24
C GLY A 458 -17.68 -18.28 -23.58
N THR A 459 -16.48 -18.49 -24.14
CA THR A 459 -15.19 -17.99 -23.63
C THR A 459 -14.79 -16.62 -24.19
N GLN A 460 -15.58 -16.06 -25.10
CA GLN A 460 -15.31 -14.75 -25.69
C GLN A 460 -16.26 -13.69 -25.13
N ALA A 461 -15.70 -12.58 -24.67
CA ALA A 461 -16.45 -11.41 -24.25
C ALA A 461 -16.13 -10.25 -25.20
N GLU A 462 -17.17 -9.57 -25.67
CA GLU A 462 -17.03 -8.29 -26.35
C GLU A 462 -16.96 -7.19 -25.30
N ILE A 463 -15.77 -6.60 -25.13
CA ILE A 463 -15.59 -5.49 -24.19
C ILE A 463 -16.02 -4.17 -24.85
N PRO A 464 -16.72 -3.29 -24.12
CA PRO A 464 -17.11 -1.98 -24.65
C PRO A 464 -15.88 -1.10 -24.88
N ALA A 465 -16.07 -0.01 -25.63
CA ALA A 465 -15.03 1.00 -25.78
C ALA A 465 -14.69 1.67 -24.43
N PHE A 466 -13.40 1.90 -24.19
CA PHE A 466 -12.88 2.54 -22.97
C PHE A 466 -11.63 3.37 -23.31
N THR A 467 -11.13 4.22 -22.40
CA THR A 467 -10.02 5.15 -22.72
C THR A 467 -8.65 4.71 -22.21
N ARG A 468 -8.56 4.15 -21.00
CA ARG A 468 -7.27 3.75 -20.40
C ARG A 468 -7.34 2.36 -19.81
N SER A 469 -8.36 2.07 -19.02
CA SER A 469 -8.58 0.74 -18.49
C SER A 469 -10.04 0.40 -18.30
N LEU A 470 -10.33 -0.90 -18.24
CA LEU A 470 -11.62 -1.47 -17.93
C LEU A 470 -11.45 -2.61 -16.92
N VAL A 471 -12.39 -2.77 -16.00
CA VAL A 471 -12.49 -3.99 -15.19
C VAL A 471 -13.64 -4.83 -15.71
N VAL A 472 -13.37 -6.11 -15.94
CA VAL A 472 -14.38 -7.11 -16.28
C VAL A 472 -14.57 -8.01 -15.08
N ARG A 473 -15.80 -8.13 -14.61
CA ARG A 473 -16.21 -9.12 -13.63
C ARG A 473 -16.94 -10.23 -14.34
N VAL A 474 -16.52 -11.46 -14.06
CA VAL A 474 -17.13 -12.67 -14.59
C VAL A 474 -17.59 -13.48 -13.40
N GLU A 475 -18.90 -13.64 -13.25
CA GLU A 475 -19.49 -14.55 -12.27
C GLU A 475 -19.78 -15.87 -12.98
N HIS A 476 -19.22 -16.94 -12.44
CA HIS A 476 -19.36 -18.28 -12.97
C HIS A 476 -20.62 -18.90 -12.40
N ASP A 477 -21.46 -19.43 -13.28
CA ASP A 477 -22.51 -20.34 -12.83
C ASP A 477 -21.83 -21.60 -12.26
N ASN A 478 -22.35 -22.04 -11.11
CA ASN A 478 -21.89 -23.23 -10.42
C ASN A 478 -22.15 -24.49 -11.26
#